data_AF-A0A959BQB2-F1
#
_entry.id   AF-A0A959BQB2-F1
#
_cell.length_a   1.000
_cell.length_b   1.000
_cell.length_c   1.000
_cell.angle_alpha   90.00
_cell.angle_beta   90.00
_cell.angle_gamma   90.00
#
_symmetry.space_group_name_H-M   'P 1'
#
loop_
_entity.id
_entity.type
_entity.pdbx_description
1 polymer ?
#
loop_
_entity_poly.entity_id
_entity_poly.type
_entity_poly.pdbx_seq_one_letter_code
_entity_poly.pdbx_strand_id
1 'polypeptide(L)'
;MRIEEQRLDWLFFSEEITIVLERYEGGYPLELRVYAPDGQLAFSGYFQSPVLSFGRQFLPDGQYAYRIRAGNREVSRGELGVP
;
A
#
# COMPACT_ATOMS: atom_id res chain seq x y z
N MET A 1 -38.86 -3.56 -21.16
CA MET A 1 -37.48 -4.00 -20.98
C MET A 1 -36.93 -3.26 -19.77
N ARG A 2 -36.90 -3.94 -18.61
CA ARG A 2 -36.55 -3.34 -17.32
C ARG A 2 -35.11 -3.73 -17.06
N ILE A 3 -34.19 -2.77 -17.14
CA ILE A 3 -32.82 -2.99 -16.69
C ILE A 3 -32.90 -2.81 -15.17
N GLU A 4 -32.93 -3.93 -14.45
CA GLU A 4 -32.67 -3.91 -13.02
C GLU A 4 -31.20 -3.55 -12.85
N GLU A 5 -30.95 -2.31 -12.45
CA GLU A 5 -29.68 -1.86 -11.93
C GLU A 5 -29.38 -2.72 -10.72
N GLN A 6 -28.63 -3.80 -10.92
CA GLN A 6 -28.02 -4.54 -9.83
C GLN A 6 -27.08 -3.55 -9.16
N ARG A 7 -27.55 -2.96 -8.06
CA ARG A 7 -26.70 -2.35 -7.05
C ARG A 7 -25.69 -3.41 -6.65
N LEU A 8 -24.52 -3.33 -7.27
CA LEU A 8 -23.32 -3.94 -6.77
C LEU A 8 -22.99 -3.20 -5.48
N ASP A 9 -23.59 -3.66 -4.38
CA ASP A 9 -23.14 -3.37 -3.03
C ASP A 9 -21.75 -4.05 -2.87
N TRP A 10 -20.73 -3.55 -3.57
CA TRP A 10 -19.32 -3.86 -3.31
C TRP A 10 -18.94 -3.18 -2.00
N LEU A 11 -19.46 -3.67 -0.89
CA LEU A 11 -18.94 -3.37 0.44
C LEU A 11 -17.63 -4.13 0.61
N PHE A 12 -16.61 -3.78 -0.18
CA PHE A 12 -15.23 -4.07 0.17
C PHE A 12 -14.81 -3.07 1.25
N PHE A 13 -15.27 -3.29 2.48
CA PHE A 13 -14.58 -2.75 3.64
C PHE A 13 -13.32 -3.60 3.88
N SER A 14 -12.44 -3.69 2.89
CA SER A 14 -11.07 -4.08 3.23
C SER A 14 -10.49 -2.88 3.96
N GLU A 15 -10.16 -3.05 5.23
CA GLU A 15 -9.32 -2.06 5.91
C GLU A 15 -8.09 -1.83 5.03
N GLU A 16 -7.79 -0.56 4.72
CA GLU A 16 -6.65 -0.22 3.89
C GLU A 16 -5.54 0.31 4.77
N ILE A 17 -4.32 -0.13 4.47
CA ILE A 17 -3.12 0.51 4.98
C ILE A 17 -2.74 1.58 3.98
N THR A 18 -2.59 2.81 4.48
CA THR A 18 -2.23 3.97 3.65
C THR A 18 -0.93 4.58 4.13
N ILE A 19 0.02 4.76 3.21
CA ILE A 19 1.27 5.48 3.44
C ILE A 19 1.25 6.74 2.57
N VAL A 20 1.44 7.91 3.19
CA VAL A 20 1.42 9.21 2.50
C VAL A 20 2.83 9.78 2.43
N LEU A 21 3.30 10.10 1.22
CA LEU A 21 4.56 10.82 1.00
C LEU A 21 4.31 12.32 0.88
N GLU A 22 4.30 13.03 2.01
CA GLU A 22 3.98 14.47 2.06
C GLU A 22 4.87 15.38 1.20
N ARG A 23 6.09 14.94 0.87
CA ARG A 23 7.10 15.74 0.14
C ARG A 23 7.52 15.11 -1.19
N TYR A 24 6.75 14.16 -1.72
CA TYR A 24 7.06 13.57 -3.02
C TYR A 24 6.33 14.29 -4.16
N GLU A 25 7.11 15.04 -4.96
CA GLU A 25 6.62 15.78 -6.13
C GLU A 25 6.91 15.04 -7.46
N GLY A 26 7.41 13.80 -7.41
CA GLY A 26 8.06 13.14 -8.55
C GLY A 26 7.12 12.48 -9.57
N GLY A 27 7.61 12.31 -10.81
CA GLY A 27 6.91 11.69 -11.94
C GLY A 27 7.32 10.24 -12.27
N TYR A 28 7.99 9.55 -11.35
CA TYR A 28 8.31 8.13 -11.48
C TYR A 28 7.32 7.27 -10.67
N PRO A 29 7.01 6.04 -11.13
CA PRO A 29 6.30 5.06 -10.33
C PRO A 29 7.06 4.76 -9.04
N LEU A 30 6.32 4.63 -7.95
CA LEU A 30 6.82 4.31 -6.63
C LEU A 30 6.76 2.81 -6.40
N GLU A 31 7.90 2.21 -6.05
CA GLU A 31 7.99 0.82 -5.59
C GLU A 31 7.95 0.80 -4.06
N LEU A 32 6.92 0.19 -3.48
CA LEU A 32 6.83 -0.12 -2.05
C LEU A 32 7.25 -1.56 -1.82
N ARG A 33 8.11 -1.77 -0.81
CA ARG A 33 8.44 -3.09 -0.27
C ARG A 33 8.25 -3.07 1.24
N VAL A 34 7.54 -4.06 1.76
CA VAL A 34 7.27 -4.24 3.19
C VAL A 34 7.89 -5.56 3.63
N TYR A 35 8.61 -5.52 4.75
CA TYR A 35 9.39 -6.62 5.30
C TYR A 35 8.86 -7.00 6.68
N ALA A 36 8.69 -8.30 6.89
CA ALA A 36 8.40 -8.87 8.21
C ALA A 36 9.62 -8.74 9.16
N PRO A 37 9.45 -8.94 10.49
CA PRO A 37 10.55 -8.83 11.46
C PRO A 37 11.74 -9.75 11.19
N ASP A 38 11.50 -10.89 10.53
CA ASP A 38 12.54 -11.84 10.13
C ASP A 38 13.30 -11.41 8.85
N GLY A 39 12.93 -10.27 8.27
CA GLY A 39 13.53 -9.71 7.05
C GLY A 39 12.92 -10.24 5.74
N GLN A 40 11.95 -11.15 5.79
CA GLN A 40 11.28 -11.64 4.58
C GLN A 40 10.38 -10.56 3.96
N LEU A 41 10.29 -10.57 2.63
CA LEU A 41 9.37 -9.67 1.92
C LEU A 41 7.93 -10.14 2.14
N ALA A 42 7.15 -9.34 2.86
CA ALA A 42 5.74 -9.63 3.15
C ALA A 42 4.81 -9.07 2.07
N PHE A 43 5.12 -7.87 1.54
CA PHE A 43 4.34 -7.22 0.50
C PHE A 43 5.21 -6.39 -0.43
N SER A 44 4.82 -6.29 -1.69
CA SER A 44 5.40 -5.33 -2.63
C SER A 44 4.37 -4.83 -3.63
N GLY A 45 4.47 -3.58 -4.06
CA GLY A 45 3.56 -2.98 -5.03
C GLY A 45 4.15 -1.76 -5.74
N TYR A 46 3.57 -1.44 -6.90
CA TYR A 46 3.91 -0.26 -7.67
C TYR A 46 2.74 0.73 -7.67
N PHE A 47 3.04 2.00 -7.42
CA PHE A 47 2.04 3.06 -7.24
C PHE A 47 2.38 4.27 -8.11
N GLN A 48 1.34 4.88 -8.69
CA GLN A 48 1.47 6.13 -9.49
C GLN A 48 1.13 7.38 -8.68
N SER A 49 0.81 7.22 -7.40
CA SER A 49 0.33 8.27 -6.49
C SER A 49 1.27 8.37 -5.28
N PRO A 50 1.52 9.58 -4.73
CA PRO A 50 2.22 9.75 -3.45
C PRO A 50 1.43 9.20 -2.24
N VAL A 51 0.17 8.83 -2.45
CA VAL A 51 -0.66 8.11 -1.49
C VAL A 51 -0.70 6.63 -1.92
N LEU A 52 -0.05 5.77 -1.15
CA LEU A 52 0.05 4.33 -1.41
C LEU A 52 -0.95 3.61 -0.51
N SER A 53 -2.01 3.06 -1.09
CA SER A 53 -3.06 2.34 -0.37
C SER A 53 -3.13 0.90 -0.83
N PHE A 54 -3.14 -0.04 0.11
CA PHE A 54 -3.24 -1.47 -0.16
C PHE A 54 -4.03 -2.17 0.94
N GLY A 55 -4.61 -3.32 0.61
CA GLY A 55 -5.47 -4.05 1.55
C GLY A 55 -4.71 -4.59 2.76
N ARG A 56 -5.24 -4.37 3.96
CA ARG A 56 -4.71 -4.90 5.22
C ARG A 56 -4.54 -6.42 5.18
N GLN A 57 -5.40 -7.15 4.45
CA GLN A 57 -5.36 -8.61 4.38
C GLN A 57 -4.01 -9.17 3.90
N PHE A 58 -3.14 -8.35 3.29
CA PHE A 58 -1.80 -8.75 2.90
C PHE A 58 -0.80 -8.79 4.06
N LEU A 59 -1.09 -8.12 5.17
CA LEU A 59 -0.23 -8.00 6.34
C LEU A 59 -1.01 -8.42 7.60
N PRO A 60 -0.76 -9.62 8.14
CA PRO A 60 -1.24 -10.00 9.48
C PRO A 60 -0.79 -9.02 10.56
N ASP A 61 -1.46 -9.03 11.70
CA ASP A 61 -1.16 -8.17 12.86
C ASP A 61 0.31 -8.32 13.27
N GLY A 62 0.99 -7.19 13.47
CA GLY A 62 2.42 -7.18 13.78
C GLY A 62 3.16 -5.91 13.37
N GLN A 63 4.48 -5.94 13.58
CA GLN A 63 5.38 -4.87 13.17
C GLN A 63 6.10 -5.23 11.87
N TYR A 64 6.20 -4.26 10.98
CA TYR A 64 6.86 -4.40 9.69
C TYR A 64 7.79 -3.22 9.45
N ALA A 65 8.79 -3.40 8.62
CA ALA A 65 9.58 -2.31 8.06
C ALA A 65 9.16 -2.09 6.60
N TYR A 66 9.14 -0.84 6.13
CA TYR A 66 8.88 -0.53 4.73
C TYR A 66 10.01 0.30 4.11
N ARG A 67 10.16 0.15 2.78
CA ARG A 67 11.02 0.98 1.94
C ARG A 67 10.26 1.38 0.68
N ILE A 68 10.37 2.64 0.31
CA ILE A 68 9.74 3.18 -0.90
C ILE A 68 10.83 3.77 -1.80
N ARG A 69 10.81 3.39 -3.08
CA ARG A 69 11.76 3.84 -4.09
C ARG A 69 11.06 4.49 -5.27
N ALA A 70 11.67 5.53 -5.83
CA ALA A 70 11.31 6.10 -7.12
C ALA A 70 12.44 5.78 -8.11
N GLY A 71 12.22 4.80 -8.98
CA GLY A 71 13.29 4.20 -9.78
C GLY A 71 14.43 3.66 -8.91
N ASN A 72 15.65 4.17 -9.09
CA ASN A 72 16.80 3.71 -8.32
C ASN A 72 16.98 4.38 -6.95
N ARG A 73 16.23 5.44 -6.66
CA ARG A 73 16.39 6.26 -5.44
C ARG A 73 15.42 5.85 -4.35
N GLU A 74 15.91 5.58 -3.14
CA GLU A 74 15.04 5.47 -1.95
C GLU A 74 14.49 6.87 -1.61
N VAL A 75 13.17 6.97 -1.45
CA VAL A 75 12.48 8.23 -1.16
C VAL A 75 11.83 8.24 0.22
N SER A 76 11.55 7.07 0.80
CA SER A 76 11.07 6.94 2.17
C SER A 76 11.37 5.55 2.73
N ARG A 77 11.43 5.46 4.05
CA ARG A 77 11.51 4.21 4.80
C ARG A 77 10.95 4.42 6.21
N GLY A 78 10.49 3.35 6.84
CA GLY A 78 10.01 3.43 8.22
C GLY A 78 9.49 2.10 8.73
N GLU A 79 8.76 2.18 9.82
CA GLU A 79 8.07 1.05 10.44
C GLU A 79 6.56 1.20 10.27
N LEU A 80 5.86 0.07 10.24
CA LEU A 80 4.42 -0.03 10.08
C LEU A 80 3.91 -1.02 11.14
N GLY A 81 3.11 -0.53 12.08
CA GLY A 81 2.37 -1.37 13.01
C GLY A 81 0.99 -1.68 12.43
N VAL A 82 0.69 -2.95 12.24
CA VAL A 82 -0.64 -3.44 11.86
C VAL A 82 -1.34 -3.92 13.15
N PRO A 83 -2.42 -3.23 13.60
CA PRO A 83 -3.06 -3.46 14.89
C PRO A 83 -3.99 -4.65 14.90
#